data_AF-A0A3M1AUG2-F1
#
_entry.id   AF-A0A3M1AUG2-F1
#
_cell.length_a   1.000
_cell.length_b   1.000
_cell.length_c   1.000
_cell.angle_alpha   90.00
_cell.angle_beta   90.00
_cell.angle_gamma   90.00
#
_symmetry.space_group_name_H-M   'P 1'
#
loop_
_entity.id
_entity.type
_entity.pdbx_description
1 polymer ?
#
loop_
_entity_poly.entity_id
_entity_poly.type
_entity_poly.pdbx_seq_one_letter_code
_entity_poly.pdbx_strand_id
1 'polypeptide(L)'
;MKCPYCDFEGHRADLHAHLTDTHPDGIKIYVDAGSQKLVFEMSCPICHQSVKQPLKKKASILEEYKREIRMVAYDILLYHFMDNHPEL
;
A
#
# COMPACT_ATOMS: atom_id res chain seq x y z
N MET A 1 -13.44 -9.04 -5.82
CA MET A 1 -12.33 -9.07 -4.84
C MET A 1 -12.81 -8.45 -3.55
N LYS A 2 -12.59 -9.14 -2.45
CA LYS A 2 -12.97 -8.72 -1.10
C LYS A 2 -11.83 -7.96 -0.44
N CYS A 3 -12.17 -6.89 0.28
CA CYS A 3 -11.21 -6.18 1.11
C CYS A 3 -10.79 -7.05 2.30
N PRO A 4 -9.49 -7.15 2.62
CA PRO A 4 -9.05 -7.92 3.79
C PRO A 4 -9.17 -7.14 5.11
N TYR A 5 -9.48 -5.84 5.05
CA TYR A 5 -9.59 -4.97 6.24
C TYR A 5 -11.05 -4.69 6.65
N CYS A 6 -12.02 -4.92 5.76
CA CYS A 6 -13.43 -4.65 5.99
C CYS A 6 -14.31 -5.48 5.04
N ASP A 7 -15.64 -5.35 5.15
CA ASP A 7 -16.60 -6.10 4.33
C ASP A 7 -16.83 -5.53 2.91
N PHE A 8 -15.98 -4.62 2.43
CA PHE A 8 -16.10 -4.08 1.07
C PHE A 8 -15.78 -5.17 0.02
N GLU A 9 -16.60 -5.24 -1.02
CA GLU A 9 -16.38 -6.11 -2.18
C GLU A 9 -16.61 -5.34 -3.48
N GLY A 10 -15.72 -5.52 -4.44
CA GLY A 10 -15.83 -4.85 -5.75
C GLY A 10 -14.82 -5.36 -6.77
N HIS A 11 -14.71 -4.65 -7.89
CA HIS A 11 -13.66 -4.89 -8.87
C HIS A 11 -12.30 -4.38 -8.35
N ARG A 12 -11.21 -4.77 -9.00
CA ARG A 12 -9.84 -4.36 -8.65
C ARG A 12 -9.69 -2.84 -8.51
N ALA A 13 -10.25 -2.09 -9.46
CA ALA A 13 -10.17 -0.63 -9.45
C ALA A 13 -10.92 -0.02 -8.26
N ASP A 14 -12.10 -0.55 -7.93
CA ASP A 14 -12.89 -0.10 -6.78
C ASP A 14 -12.19 -0.44 -5.46
N LEU A 15 -11.66 -1.66 -5.33
CA LEU A 15 -10.91 -2.07 -4.15
C LEU A 15 -9.62 -1.25 -3.98
N HIS A 16 -8.94 -0.92 -5.08
CA HIS A 16 -7.75 -0.07 -5.07
C HIS A 16 -8.04 1.34 -4.54
N ALA A 17 -9.10 1.96 -5.06
CA ALA A 17 -9.56 3.27 -4.60
C ALA A 17 -9.98 3.21 -3.13
N HIS A 18 -10.76 2.19 -2.76
CA HIS A 18 -11.23 1.95 -1.40
C HIS A 18 -10.06 1.80 -0.40
N LEU A 19 -9.08 0.96 -0.69
CA LEU A 19 -7.91 0.76 0.19
C LEU A 19 -7.11 2.05 0.37
N THR A 20 -6.92 2.81 -0.71
CA THR A 20 -6.17 4.08 -0.68
C THR A 20 -6.85 5.13 0.19
N ASP A 21 -8.18 5.20 0.15
CA ASP A 21 -8.96 6.26 0.79
C ASP A 21 -9.41 5.88 2.21
N THR A 22 -9.89 4.65 2.39
CA THR A 22 -10.50 4.16 3.63
C THR A 22 -9.51 3.49 4.58
N HIS A 23 -8.41 2.94 4.07
CA HIS A 23 -7.41 2.25 4.89
C HIS A 23 -6.01 2.90 4.86
N PRO A 24 -5.88 4.24 4.94
CA PRO A 24 -4.60 4.92 4.72
C PRO A 24 -3.46 4.50 5.68
N ASP A 25 -3.80 3.94 6.83
CA ASP A 25 -2.88 3.46 7.87
C ASP A 25 -2.26 2.09 7.56
N GLY A 26 -2.77 1.36 6.57
CA GLY A 26 -2.18 0.09 6.13
C GLY A 26 -0.81 0.25 5.46
N ILE A 27 -0.46 1.47 5.05
CA ILE A 27 0.82 1.81 4.43
C ILE A 27 1.56 2.80 5.31
N LYS A 28 2.72 2.39 5.83
CA LYS A 28 3.63 3.26 6.56
C LYS A 28 4.55 3.97 5.58
N ILE A 29 4.56 5.29 5.62
CA ILE A 29 5.45 6.10 4.80
C ILE A 29 6.32 6.93 5.74
N TYR A 30 7.63 6.75 5.66
CA TYR A 30 8.58 7.40 6.55
C TYR A 30 9.90 7.70 5.84
N VAL A 31 10.73 8.53 6.45
CA VAL A 31 12.11 8.76 6.00
C VAL A 31 13.01 7.78 6.71
N ASP A 32 13.71 6.94 5.96
CA ASP A 32 14.67 6.00 6.52
C ASP A 32 15.89 6.75 7.04
N ALA A 33 16.20 6.59 8.33
CA ALA A 33 17.28 7.33 8.99
C ALA A 33 18.67 6.96 8.46
N GLY A 34 18.87 5.73 7.99
CA GLY A 34 20.15 5.27 7.45
C GLY A 34 20.41 5.77 6.04
N SER A 35 19.39 5.75 5.18
CA SER A 35 19.53 6.14 3.77
C SER A 35 19.12 7.58 3.46
N GLN A 36 18.49 8.29 4.40
CA GLN A 36 17.82 9.59 4.22
C GLN A 36 16.82 9.61 3.04
N LYS A 37 16.32 8.44 2.65
CA LYS A 37 15.37 8.28 1.53
C LYS A 37 13.98 8.08 2.08
N LEU A 38 13.00 8.56 1.33
CA LEU A 38 11.61 8.25 1.58
C LEU A 38 11.40 6.75 1.31
N VAL A 39 10.78 6.05 2.23
CA VAL A 39 10.44 4.63 2.10
C VAL A 39 8.96 4.45 2.38
N PHE A 40 8.34 3.51 1.68
CA PHE A 40 7.05 2.97 2.10
C PHE A 40 7.23 1.52 2.52
N GLU A 41 6.44 1.15 3.52
CA GLU A 41 6.37 -0.19 4.09
C GLU A 41 4.91 -0.58 4.21
N MET A 42 4.63 -1.81 3.80
CA MET A 42 3.30 -2.39 3.81
C MET A 42 3.40 -3.86 4.20
N SER A 43 2.34 -4.40 4.79
CA SER A 43 2.28 -5.81 5.15
C SER A 43 0.98 -6.41 4.65
N CYS A 44 1.06 -7.59 4.05
CA CYS A 44 -0.10 -8.36 3.69
C CYS A 44 -0.82 -8.82 4.96
N PRO A 45 -2.12 -8.49 5.15
CA PRO A 45 -2.86 -8.90 6.34
C PRO A 45 -3.17 -10.41 6.40
N ILE A 46 -2.86 -11.16 5.35
CA ILE A 46 -3.22 -12.58 5.21
C ILE A 46 -2.00 -13.46 5.44
N CYS A 47 -0.96 -13.30 4.63
CA CYS A 47 0.28 -14.06 4.75
C CYS A 47 1.35 -13.36 5.60
N HIS A 48 1.10 -12.13 6.07
CA HIS A 48 2.04 -11.32 6.87
C HIS A 48 3.34 -10.97 6.15
N GLN A 49 3.42 -11.18 4.82
CA GLN A 49 4.58 -10.77 4.04
C GLN A 49 4.66 -9.24 3.99
N SER A 50 5.82 -8.70 4.37
CA SER A 50 6.08 -7.26 4.34
C SER A 50 6.90 -6.87 3.12
N VAL A 51 6.52 -5.77 2.48
CA VAL A 51 7.29 -5.14 1.40
C VAL A 51 7.75 -3.78 1.87
N LYS A 52 9.06 -3.53 1.78
CA LYS A 52 9.68 -2.22 2.02
C LYS A 52 10.38 -1.77 0.76
N GLN A 53 10.00 -0.61 0.22
CA GLN A 53 10.65 -0.05 -0.97
C GLN A 53 11.07 1.41 -0.78
N PRO A 54 12.32 1.76 -1.17
CA PRO A 54 12.76 3.13 -1.22
C PRO A 54 12.20 3.84 -2.44
N LEU A 55 11.71 5.05 -2.22
CA LEU A 55 11.24 5.96 -3.25
C LEU A 55 12.38 6.87 -3.69
N LYS A 56 12.40 7.21 -4.98
CA LYS A 56 13.40 8.14 -5.55
C LYS A 56 13.12 9.62 -5.20
N LYS A 57 11.96 9.93 -4.61
CA LYS A 57 11.56 11.30 -4.27
C LYS A 57 12.21 11.78 -2.97
N LYS A 58 12.41 13.10 -2.88
CA LYS A 58 12.94 13.77 -1.69
C LYS A 58 11.88 13.82 -0.59
N ALA A 59 12.33 13.69 0.67
CA ALA A 59 11.49 13.69 1.86
C ALA A 59 10.64 14.96 2.02
N SER A 60 11.11 16.11 1.51
CA SER A 60 10.44 17.41 1.61
C SER A 60 9.05 17.48 0.95
N ILE A 61 8.69 16.47 0.15
CA ILE A 61 7.42 16.41 -0.57
C ILE A 61 6.52 15.28 -0.05
N LEU A 62 6.83 14.75 1.14
CA LEU A 62 6.12 13.60 1.69
C LEU A 62 4.61 13.85 1.78
N GLU A 63 4.19 14.97 2.36
CA GLU A 63 2.78 15.25 2.66
C GLU A 63 1.90 15.33 1.41
N GLU A 64 2.39 15.99 0.35
CA GLU A 64 1.66 16.14 -0.92
C GLU A 64 1.51 14.81 -1.65
N TYR A 65 2.52 13.94 -1.56
CA TYR A 65 2.56 12.68 -2.30
C TYR A 65 2.12 11.45 -1.48
N LYS A 66 1.71 11.59 -0.21
CA LYS A 66 1.29 10.43 0.62
C LYS A 66 0.22 9.60 -0.07
N ARG A 67 -0.77 10.26 -0.69
CA ARG A 67 -1.87 9.60 -1.39
C ARG A 67 -1.38 8.84 -2.63
N GLU A 68 -0.53 9.45 -3.45
CA GLU A 68 0.04 8.79 -4.64
C GLU A 68 0.92 7.59 -4.27
N ILE A 69 1.70 7.72 -3.19
CA ILE A 69 2.52 6.62 -2.68
C ILE A 69 1.63 5.47 -2.21
N ARG A 70 0.54 5.76 -1.48
CA ARG A 70 -0.45 4.74 -1.08
C ARG A 70 -1.08 4.06 -2.28
N MET A 71 -1.45 4.81 -3.32
CA MET A 71 -1.99 4.22 -4.55
C MET A 71 -1.01 3.21 -5.15
N VAL A 72 0.26 3.56 -5.31
CA VAL A 72 1.25 2.62 -5.86
C VAL A 72 1.46 1.42 -4.93
N ALA A 73 1.56 1.65 -3.62
CA ALA A 73 1.76 0.57 -2.66
C ALA A 73 0.57 -0.42 -2.63
N TYR A 74 -0.67 0.09 -2.66
CA TYR A 74 -1.85 -0.77 -2.74
C TYR A 74 -1.99 -1.49 -4.07
N ASP A 75 -1.53 -0.91 -5.18
CA ASP A 75 -1.51 -1.60 -6.46
C ASP A 75 -0.60 -2.84 -6.38
N ILE A 76 0.57 -2.71 -5.75
CA ILE A 76 1.48 -3.84 -5.46
C ILE A 76 0.80 -4.87 -4.55
N LEU A 77 0.08 -4.43 -3.50
CA LEU A 77 -0.64 -5.34 -2.59
C LEU A 77 -1.70 -6.15 -3.35
N LEU A 78 -2.45 -5.50 -4.23
CA LEU A 78 -3.49 -6.14 -5.03
C LEU A 78 -2.89 -7.15 -6.00
N TYR A 79 -1.77 -6.83 -6.64
CA TYR A 79 -1.06 -7.82 -7.46
C TYR A 79 -0.62 -9.03 -6.63
N HIS A 80 -0.13 -8.81 -5.41
CA HIS A 80 0.21 -9.91 -4.50
C HIS A 80 -1.02 -10.75 -4.14
N PHE A 81 -2.18 -10.14 -3.87
CA PHE A 81 -3.43 -10.88 -3.63
C PHE A 81 -3.84 -11.71 -4.83
N MET A 82 -3.83 -11.14 -6.04
CA MET A 82 -4.22 -11.88 -7.23
C MET A 82 -3.31 -13.09 -7.51
N ASP A 83 -2.02 -12.98 -7.18
CA ASP A 83 -1.02 -14.02 -7.42
C ASP A 83 -0.98 -15.09 -6.32
N ASN A 84 -1.11 -14.69 -5.05
CA ASN A 84 -0.89 -15.56 -3.88
C ASN A 84 -2.16 -15.89 -3.11
N HIS A 85 -3.23 -15.12 -3.29
CA HIS A 85 -4.53 -15.25 -2.61
C HIS A 85 -5.71 -15.09 -3.58
N PRO A 86 -5.82 -15.93 -4.62
CA PRO A 86 -6.83 -15.80 -5.68
C PRO A 86 -8.28 -15.98 -5.22
N GLU A 87 -8.48 -16.39 -3.96
CA GLU A 87 -9.77 -16.59 -3.30
C GLU A 87 -10.38 -15.31 -2.71
N LEU A 88 -9.66 -14.18 -2.74
CA LEU A 88 -10.16 -12.84 -2.37
C LEU A 88 -10.86 -12.15 -3.53
#